data_AF-A0A1T1I5V3-F1
#
_entry.id   AF-A0A1T1I5V3-F1
#
_cell.length_a   1.000
_cell.length_b   1.000
_cell.length_c   1.000
_cell.angle_alpha   90.00
_cell.angle_beta   90.00
_cell.angle_gamma   90.00
#
_symmetry.space_group_name_H-M   'P 1'
#
loop_
_entity.id
_entity.type
_entity.pdbx_description
1 polymer ?
#
loop_
_entity_poly.entity_id
_entity_poly.type
_entity_poly.pdbx_seq_one_letter_code
_entity_poly.pdbx_strand_id
1 'polypeptide(L)'
;MSCLNSQDWTAEGGIRLPSLVSAKLAIAQAHDWGALVDAYLVDAAEVGDRFVAYVYGDLSGQLVDGMTIVTPPSEVIAEVEGMALLRTVSGNDHYVMVSRLPAAA
;
A
#
# COMPACT_ATOMS: atom_id res chain seq x y z
N MET A 1 -7.15 44.27 16.65
CA MET A 1 -7.41 43.50 17.88
C MET A 1 -8.34 42.37 17.49
N SER A 2 -7.79 41.26 16.98
CA SER A 2 -7.67 39.96 17.67
C SER A 2 -8.92 39.57 18.46
N CYS A 3 -9.83 38.88 17.78
CA CYS A 3 -10.84 38.04 18.39
C CYS A 3 -10.20 36.66 18.60
N LEU A 4 -9.86 36.32 19.84
CA LEU A 4 -9.67 34.92 20.24
C LEU A 4 -11.04 34.23 20.28
N ASN A 5 -11.11 32.99 19.78
CA ASN A 5 -11.46 31.84 20.61
C ASN A 5 -11.18 30.56 19.81
N SER A 6 -10.21 29.78 20.26
CA SER A 6 -10.43 28.64 21.17
C SER A 6 -11.33 27.59 20.55
N GLN A 7 -10.70 26.73 19.76
CA GLN A 7 -11.05 25.33 19.65
C GLN A 7 -9.74 24.55 19.76
N ASP A 8 -9.24 24.55 21.00
CA ASP A 8 -8.47 23.46 21.55
C ASP A 8 -9.35 22.22 21.48
N TRP A 9 -9.04 21.32 20.54
CA TRP A 9 -9.55 19.96 20.54
C TRP A 9 -8.36 19.05 20.76
N THR A 10 -8.02 18.81 22.03
CA THR A 10 -7.32 17.59 22.42
C THR A 10 -8.29 16.42 22.25
N ALA A 11 -8.23 15.77 21.09
CA ALA A 11 -8.70 14.40 20.93
C ALA A 11 -7.46 13.51 20.86
N GLU A 12 -7.15 12.90 21.99
CA GLU A 12 -6.18 11.83 22.14
C GLU A 12 -6.55 10.67 21.20
N GLY A 13 -5.59 10.17 20.41
CA GLY A 13 -5.70 8.84 19.76
C GLY A 13 -5.67 8.74 18.22
N GLY A 14 -5.34 9.80 17.47
CA GLY A 14 -5.24 9.73 16.02
C GLY A 14 -3.81 9.94 15.50
N ILE A 15 -3.00 8.87 15.42
CA ILE A 15 -1.77 8.94 14.62
C ILE A 15 -2.19 9.31 13.19
N ARG A 16 -1.55 10.32 12.59
CA ARG A 16 -1.78 10.77 11.21
C ARG A 16 -1.51 9.61 10.23
N LEU A 17 -2.56 8.86 9.89
CA LEU A 17 -2.53 7.68 9.01
C LEU A 17 -1.76 7.83 7.68
N PRO A 18 -1.73 9.00 6.99
CA PRO A 18 -0.94 9.12 5.76
C PRO A 18 0.58 9.03 5.98
N SER A 19 1.12 9.49 7.11
CA SER A 19 2.58 9.47 7.33
C SER A 19 3.12 8.07 7.58
N LEU A 20 2.32 7.18 8.17
CA LEU A 20 2.74 5.80 8.43
C LEU A 20 2.80 4.99 7.13
N VAL A 21 1.81 5.15 6.26
CA VAL A 21 1.77 4.51 4.94
C VAL A 21 2.96 4.97 4.10
N SER A 22 3.27 6.27 4.08
CA SER A 22 4.46 6.79 3.40
C SER A 22 5.76 6.20 3.95
N ALA A 23 5.89 6.06 5.28
CA ALA A 23 7.07 5.45 5.89
C ALA A 23 7.20 3.96 5.52
N LYS A 24 6.10 3.20 5.56
CA LYS A 24 6.10 1.77 5.22
C LYS A 24 6.36 1.55 3.73
N LEU A 25 5.86 2.42 2.87
CA LEU A 25 6.18 2.43 1.44
C LEU A 25 7.68 2.66 1.21
N ALA A 26 8.29 3.63 1.90
CA ALA A 26 9.73 3.88 1.78
C ALA A 26 10.56 2.68 2.28
N ILE A 27 10.15 2.02 3.36
CA ILE A 27 10.79 0.79 3.85
C ILE A 27 10.65 -0.33 2.81
N ALA A 28 9.46 -0.53 2.26
CA ALA A 28 9.21 -1.52 1.21
C ALA A 28 10.09 -1.28 -0.03
N GLN A 29 10.25 -0.02 -0.44
CA GLN A 29 11.09 0.37 -1.58
C GLN A 29 12.59 0.16 -1.36
N ALA A 30 13.04 0.23 -0.10
CA ALA A 30 14.44 0.00 0.26
C ALA A 30 14.75 -1.49 0.53
N HIS A 31 13.72 -2.34 0.65
CA HIS A 31 13.88 -3.75 0.95
C HIS A 31 14.26 -4.56 -0.30
N ASP A 32 15.19 -5.51 -0.14
CA ASP A 32 15.52 -6.47 -1.20
C ASP A 32 14.52 -7.63 -1.17
N TRP A 33 13.56 -7.58 -2.08
CA TRP A 33 12.52 -8.60 -2.23
C TRP A 33 13.00 -9.86 -2.98
N GLY A 34 14.23 -9.89 -3.49
CA GLY A 34 14.74 -10.99 -4.31
C GLY A 34 14.07 -11.10 -5.69
N ALA A 35 13.26 -10.11 -6.07
CA ALA A 35 12.58 -9.99 -7.37
C ALA A 35 12.50 -8.51 -7.77
N LEU A 36 12.40 -8.24 -9.08
CA LEU A 36 12.09 -6.90 -9.56
C LEU A 36 10.63 -6.60 -9.24
N VAL A 37 10.39 -5.64 -8.35
CA VAL A 37 9.05 -5.22 -7.95
C VAL A 37 8.51 -4.22 -8.96
N ASP A 38 7.45 -4.58 -9.66
CA ASP A 38 6.83 -3.73 -10.69
C ASP A 38 6.09 -2.55 -10.08
N ALA A 39 5.40 -2.76 -8.95
CA ALA A 39 4.73 -1.69 -8.21
C ALA A 39 4.41 -2.06 -6.75
N TYR A 40 4.12 -1.04 -5.95
CA TYR A 40 3.74 -1.14 -4.55
C TYR A 40 2.24 -0.87 -4.36
N LEU A 41 1.57 -1.72 -3.59
CA LEU A 41 0.13 -1.70 -3.36
C LEU A 41 -0.16 -1.23 -1.94
N VAL A 42 -0.83 -0.10 -1.82
CA VAL A 42 -1.28 0.48 -0.56
C VAL A 42 -2.78 0.26 -0.41
N ASP A 43 -3.18 -0.07 0.82
CA ASP A 43 -4.57 -0.33 1.22
C ASP A 43 -5.22 -1.39 0.34
N ALA A 44 -4.49 -2.49 0.16
CA ALA A 44 -4.94 -3.61 -0.65
C ALA A 44 -6.11 -4.34 0.01
N ALA A 45 -7.16 -4.58 -0.76
CA ALA A 45 -8.27 -5.45 -0.41
C ALA A 45 -8.29 -6.66 -1.36
N GLU A 46 -8.48 -7.85 -0.80
CA GLU A 46 -8.63 -9.09 -1.56
C GLU A 46 -10.03 -9.16 -2.18
N VAL A 47 -10.10 -9.49 -3.47
CA VAL A 47 -11.32 -9.68 -4.23
C VAL A 47 -11.16 -10.95 -5.07
N GLY A 48 -11.55 -12.09 -4.49
CA GLY A 48 -11.31 -13.39 -5.11
C GLY A 48 -9.81 -13.70 -5.18
N ASP A 49 -9.28 -13.94 -6.37
CA ASP A 49 -7.86 -14.24 -6.61
C ASP A 49 -7.03 -12.98 -6.96
N ARG A 50 -7.58 -11.79 -6.72
CA ARG A 50 -7.00 -10.50 -7.10
C ARG A 50 -7.00 -9.53 -5.92
N PHE A 51 -6.27 -8.44 -6.10
CA PHE A 51 -6.22 -7.34 -5.14
C PHE A 51 -6.63 -6.02 -5.79
N VAL A 52 -7.42 -5.23 -5.07
CA VAL A 52 -7.71 -3.84 -5.40
C VAL A 52 -6.91 -2.96 -4.45
N ALA A 53 -6.15 -2.01 -4.96
CA ALA A 53 -5.25 -1.19 -4.15
C ALA A 53 -4.95 0.15 -4.81
N TYR A 54 -4.38 1.07 -4.05
CA TYR A 54 -3.68 2.23 -4.59
C TYR A 54 -2.26 1.84 -4.99
N VAL A 55 -1.88 2.16 -6.23
CA VAL A 55 -0.57 1.82 -6.77
C VAL A 55 0.44 2.95 -6.56
N TYR A 56 1.69 2.59 -6.29
CA TYR A 56 2.82 3.52 -6.18
C TYR A 56 4.08 2.93 -6.80
N GLY A 57 4.93 3.80 -7.36
CA GLY A 57 6.25 3.44 -7.85
C GLY A 57 6.23 2.45 -9.00
N ASP A 58 5.24 2.57 -9.89
CA ASP A 58 5.14 1.73 -11.10
C ASP A 58 6.37 1.90 -11.98
N LEU A 59 7.05 0.79 -12.26
CA LEU A 59 8.25 0.78 -13.10
C LEU A 59 7.93 0.87 -14.59
N SER A 60 6.71 0.54 -15.00
CA SER A 60 6.31 0.61 -16.42
C SER A 60 6.06 2.04 -16.91
N GLY A 61 5.83 2.98 -15.98
CA GLY A 61 5.48 4.36 -16.27
C GLY A 61 4.07 4.54 -16.84
N GLN A 62 3.24 3.49 -16.78
CA GLN A 62 1.87 3.50 -17.29
C GLN A 62 0.86 3.91 -16.21
N LEU A 63 1.20 3.67 -14.94
CA LEU A 63 0.36 3.97 -13.79
C LEU A 63 0.86 5.23 -13.08
N VAL A 64 -0.09 6.01 -12.57
CA VAL A 64 0.20 7.20 -11.78
C VAL A 64 0.05 6.85 -10.31
N ASP A 65 1.00 7.30 -9.49
CA ASP A 65 0.95 7.13 -8.03
C ASP A 65 -0.38 7.59 -7.43
N GLY A 66 -0.97 6.73 -6.60
CA GLY A 66 -2.28 6.94 -5.98
C GLY A 66 -3.47 6.53 -6.84
N MET A 67 -3.27 5.99 -8.05
CA MET A 67 -4.35 5.43 -8.86
C MET A 67 -4.86 4.12 -8.25
N THR A 68 -6.17 3.90 -8.26
CA THR A 68 -6.76 2.60 -7.92
C THR A 68 -6.57 1.62 -9.07
N ILE A 69 -5.99 0.45 -8.78
CA ILE A 69 -5.84 -0.63 -9.75
C ILE A 69 -6.48 -1.92 -9.25
N VAL A 70 -6.72 -2.83 -10.18
CA VAL A 70 -7.01 -4.23 -9.88
C VAL A 70 -5.87 -5.06 -10.45
N THR A 71 -5.23 -5.87 -9.62
CA THR A 71 -4.14 -6.74 -10.08
C THR A 71 -4.67 -7.83 -11.03
N PRO A 72 -3.80 -8.39 -11.89
CA PRO A 72 -4.02 -9.74 -12.39
C PRO A 72 -4.16 -10.75 -11.24
N PRO A 73 -4.66 -11.97 -11.49
CA PRO A 73 -4.66 -13.03 -10.48
C PRO A 73 -3.27 -13.18 -9.89
N SER A 74 -3.17 -13.09 -8.57
CA SER A 74 -1.88 -13.00 -7.88
C SER A 74 -1.89 -13.82 -6.59
N GLU A 75 -0.75 -14.42 -6.27
CA GLU A 75 -0.52 -15.21 -5.07
C GLU A 75 0.52 -14.54 -4.17
N VAL A 76 0.35 -14.66 -2.85
CA VAL A 76 1.37 -14.25 -1.87
C VAL A 76 2.48 -15.30 -1.85
N ILE A 77 3.71 -14.88 -2.11
CA ILE A 77 4.88 -15.77 -2.15
C ILE A 77 5.87 -15.54 -1.00
N ALA A 78 5.82 -14.38 -0.34
CA ALA A 78 6.59 -14.10 0.86
C ALA A 78 5.91 -13.02 1.72
N GLU A 79 6.15 -13.03 3.03
CA GLU A 79 5.72 -11.97 3.94
C GLU A 79 6.89 -11.48 4.80
N VAL A 80 7.00 -10.16 4.98
CA VAL A 80 8.05 -9.49 5.76
C VAL A 80 7.43 -8.32 6.51
N GLU A 81 7.52 -8.30 7.84
CA GLU A 81 7.07 -7.18 8.70
C GLU A 81 5.64 -6.67 8.37
N GLY A 82 4.72 -7.60 8.08
CA GLY A 82 3.33 -7.28 7.74
C GLY A 82 3.16 -6.62 6.37
N MET A 83 4.14 -6.76 5.49
CA MET A 83 4.07 -6.53 4.04
C MET A 83 4.17 -7.88 3.34
N ALA A 84 3.72 -7.96 2.08
CA ALA A 84 3.72 -9.22 1.34
C ALA A 84 4.22 -9.02 -0.09
N LEU A 85 5.09 -9.92 -0.54
CA LEU A 85 5.45 -10.05 -1.95
C LEU A 85 4.38 -10.90 -2.64
N LEU A 86 3.78 -10.33 -3.66
CA LEU A 86 2.84 -10.95 -4.56
C LEU A 86 3.54 -11.29 -5.87
N ARG A 87 3.12 -12.39 -6.48
CA ARG A 87 3.49 -12.74 -7.85
C ARG A 87 2.22 -13.02 -8.64
N THR A 88 2.15 -12.50 -9.87
CA THR A 88 1.05 -12.87 -10.77
C THR A 88 1.10 -14.35 -11.09
N VAL A 89 -0.05 -14.98 -11.33
CA VAL A 89 -0.12 -16.41 -11.67
C VAL A 89 0.63 -16.73 -12.98
N SER A 90 0.78 -15.76 -13.87
CA SER A 90 1.64 -15.87 -15.06
C SER A 90 3.14 -15.95 -14.71
N GLY A 91 3.52 -15.54 -13.49
CA GLY A 91 4.90 -15.56 -12.98
C GLY A 91 5.75 -14.37 -13.42
N ASN A 92 5.21 -13.44 -14.21
CA ASN A 92 5.98 -12.37 -14.84
C ASN A 92 6.07 -11.11 -13.98
N ASP A 93 5.05 -10.83 -13.17
CA ASP A 93 4.93 -9.54 -12.50
C ASP A 93 4.92 -9.75 -10.98
N HIS A 94 5.61 -8.88 -10.27
CA HIS A 94 5.74 -8.90 -8.83
C HIS A 94 5.25 -7.59 -8.24
N TYR A 95 4.40 -7.68 -7.23
CA TYR A 95 3.89 -6.53 -6.50
C TYR A 95 4.23 -6.65 -5.03
N VAL A 96 4.41 -5.53 -4.36
CA VAL A 96 4.56 -5.52 -2.89
C VAL A 96 3.34 -4.91 -2.27
N MET A 97 2.62 -5.70 -1.49
CA MET A 97 1.53 -5.22 -0.65
C MET A 97 2.08 -4.58 0.63
N VAL A 98 1.93 -3.27 0.73
CA VAL A 98 2.45 -2.44 1.83
C VAL A 98 1.49 -2.42 3.01
N SER A 99 0.19 -2.26 2.74
CA SER A 99 -0.88 -2.32 3.74
C SER A 99 -2.08 -3.09 3.21
N ARG A 100 -2.83 -3.71 4.12
CA ARG A 100 -4.11 -4.37 3.85
C ARG A 100 -5.24 -3.55 4.46
N LEU A 101 -6.34 -3.44 3.74
CA LEU A 101 -7.60 -3.04 4.34
C LEU A 101 -8.13 -4.18 5.23
N PRO A 102 -8.81 -3.88 6.33
CA PRO A 102 -9.49 -4.91 7.10
C PRO A 102 -10.54 -5.59 6.23
N ALA A 103 -10.63 -6.92 6.32
CA ALA A 103 -11.69 -7.66 5.65
C ALA A 103 -13.05 -7.14 6.14
N ALA A 104 -13.98 -6.94 5.21
CA ALA A 104 -15.37 -6.71 5.59
C ALA A 104 -15.87 -7.96 6.32
N ALA A 105 -16.26 -7.80 7.58
CA ALA A 105 -16.79 -8.87 8.43
C ALA A 105 -18.13 -9.40 7.93
#